data_AF-A0A521FA73-F1
#
_entry.id   AF-A0A521FA73-F1
#
_cell.length_a   1.000
_cell.length_b   1.000
_cell.length_c   1.000
_cell.angle_alpha   90.00
_cell.angle_beta   90.00
_cell.angle_gamma   90.00
#
_symmetry.space_group_name_H-M   'P 1'
#
loop_
_entity.id
_entity.type
_entity.pdbx_description
1 polymer ?
#
loop_
_entity_poly.entity_id
_entity_poly.type
_entity_poly.pdbx_seq_one_letter_code
_entity_poly.pdbx_strand_id
1 'polypeptide(L)' 'MSEKELIKKIKKLPSEAQQEAADFVEFLTKKYLQQSEETDLSEKKSILESSFRGMWKDREDMQDSTKWVRELRKSRFSD' A
#
# COMPACT_ATOMS: atom_id res chain seq x y z
N MET A 1 -10.96 33.01 -5.46
CA MET A 1 -9.93 33.44 -4.50
C MET A 1 -8.58 33.31 -5.18
N SER A 2 -7.84 34.39 -5.34
CA SER A 2 -6.48 34.33 -5.89
C SER A 2 -5.51 33.80 -4.83
N GLU A 3 -4.46 33.07 -5.24
CA GLU A 3 -3.39 32.59 -4.36
C GLU A 3 -2.81 33.72 -3.49
N LYS A 4 -2.65 34.90 -4.08
CA LYS A 4 -2.15 36.11 -3.39
C LYS A 4 -3.11 36.60 -2.29
N GLU A 5 -4.41 36.42 -2.46
CA GLU A 5 -5.41 36.79 -1.46
C GLU A 5 -5.45 35.79 -0.30
N LEU A 6 -5.22 34.51 -0.60
CA LEU A 6 -5.21 33.44 0.38
C LEU A 6 -4.00 33.59 1.33
N ILE A 7 -2.80 33.84 0.80
CA ILE A 7 -1.60 34.12 1.59
C ILE A 7 -1.79 35.36 2.46
N LYS A 8 -2.41 36.42 1.94
CA LYS A 8 -2.72 37.63 2.73
C LYS A 8 -3.68 37.35 3.89
N LYS A 9 -4.63 36.43 3.72
CA LYS A 9 -5.55 36.05 4.80
C LYS A 9 -4.84 35.22 5.87
N ILE A 10 -4.00 34.25 5.48
CA ILE A 10 -3.22 33.44 6.42
C ILE A 10 -2.32 34.34 7.27
N LYS A 11 -1.61 35.31 6.67
CA LYS A 11 -0.76 36.25 7.40
C LYS A 11 -1.49 37.19 8.37
N LYS A 12 -2.80 37.34 8.23
CA LYS A 12 -3.63 38.15 9.16
C LYS A 12 -4.11 37.34 10.36
N LEU A 13 -3.96 36.02 10.34
CA LEU A 13 -4.36 35.16 11.45
C LEU A 13 -3.34 35.22 12.60
N PRO A 14 -3.75 34.90 13.83
CA PRO A 14 -2.84 34.66 14.94
C PRO A 14 -1.82 33.56 14.63
N SER A 15 -0.66 33.60 15.30
CA SER A 15 0.44 32.65 15.06
C SER A 15 0.02 31.18 15.18
N GLU A 16 -0.87 30.86 16.12
CA GLU A 16 -1.41 29.51 16.33
C GLU A 16 -2.21 29.01 15.12
N ALA A 17 -3.09 29.86 14.59
CA ALA A 17 -3.89 29.54 13.40
C ALA A 17 -3.05 29.53 12.10
N GLN A 18 -1.91 30.22 12.07
CA GLN A 18 -0.94 30.08 10.97
C GLN A 18 -0.26 28.71 10.99
N GLN A 19 0.08 28.23 12.19
CA GLN A 19 0.66 26.90 12.38
C GLN A 19 -0.32 25.81 11.97
N GLU A 20 -1.58 25.90 12.42
CA GLU A 20 -2.64 24.95 12.04
C GLU A 20 -2.85 24.88 10.51
N ALA A 21 -2.78 26.03 9.82
CA ALA A 21 -2.86 26.07 8.37
C ALA A 21 -1.66 25.38 7.69
N ALA A 22 -0.45 25.52 8.25
CA ALA A 22 0.74 24.85 7.75
C ALA A 22 0.65 23.33 7.94
N ASP A 23 0.23 22.89 9.13
CA ASP A 23 0.05 21.48 9.46
C ASP A 23 -1.01 20.83 8.56
N PHE A 24 -2.09 21.56 8.25
CA PHE A 24 -3.14 21.07 7.35
C PHE A 24 -2.65 20.94 5.91
N VAL A 25 -1.84 21.88 5.42
CA VAL A 25 -1.22 21.78 4.10
C VAL A 25 -0.28 20.58 4.06
N GLU A 26 0.57 20.39 5.07
CA GLU A 26 1.46 19.24 5.16
C GLU A 26 0.68 17.90 5.15
N PHE A 27 -0.41 17.84 5.91
CA PHE A 27 -1.31 16.68 5.91
C PHE A 27 -1.89 16.39 4.51
N LEU A 28 -2.38 17.41 3.82
CA LEU A 28 -2.93 17.24 2.46
C LEU A 28 -1.86 16.83 1.46
N THR A 29 -0.66 17.43 1.57
CA THR A 29 0.49 17.05 0.74
C THR A 29 0.80 15.57 0.95
N LYS A 30 0.92 15.12 2.19
CA LYS A 30 1.18 13.72 2.50
C LYS A 30 0.07 12.80 1.97
N LYS A 31 -1.19 13.15 2.20
CA LYS A 31 -2.34 12.32 1.82
C LYS A 31 -2.44 12.11 0.31
N TYR A 32 -2.18 13.14 -0.50
CA TYR A 32 -2.46 13.10 -1.93
C TYR A 32 -1.21 12.99 -2.81
N LEU A 33 -0.05 13.50 -2.38
CA LEU A 33 1.19 13.40 -3.15
C LEU A 33 2.03 12.17 -2.74
N GLN A 34 1.95 11.71 -1.49
CA GLN A 34 2.66 10.49 -1.09
C GLN A 34 1.96 9.23 -1.61
N GLN A 35 0.64 9.26 -1.78
CA GLN A 35 -0.09 8.16 -2.43
C GLN A 35 0.31 7.96 -3.90
N SER A 36 0.70 9.01 -4.62
CA SER A 36 1.22 8.86 -5.99
C SER A 36 2.61 8.24 -6.04
N GLU A 37 3.46 8.47 -5.04
CA GLU A 37 4.79 7.84 -4.96
C GLU A 37 4.71 6.37 -4.51
N GLU A 38 3.78 6.03 -3.61
CA GLU A 38 3.54 4.62 -3.21
C GLU A 38 2.92 3.78 -4.34
N THR A 39 2.17 4.39 -5.27
CA THR A 39 1.71 3.68 -6.47
C THR A 39 2.82 3.34 -7.44
N ASP A 40 3.88 4.17 -7.52
CA ASP A 40 5.06 3.90 -8.35
C ASP A 40 6.03 2.89 -7.70
N LEU A 41 6.12 2.86 -6.36
CA LEU A 41 6.85 1.80 -5.63
C LEU A 41 6.08 0.47 -5.56
N SER A 42 4.80 0.49 -5.94
CA SER A 42 3.94 -0.68 -6.11
C SER A 42 3.85 -1.09 -7.58
N GLU A 43 4.98 -1.11 -8.30
CA GLU A 43 5.27 -2.31 -9.08
C GLU A 43 5.34 -3.48 -8.08
N LYS A 44 4.15 -3.95 -7.65
CA LYS A 44 4.00 -5.25 -7.03
C LYS A 44 4.54 -6.21 -8.06
N LYS A 45 5.82 -6.56 -7.93
CA LYS A 45 6.43 -7.69 -8.62
C LYS A 45 5.37 -8.76 -8.62
N SER A 46 4.95 -9.14 -9.84
CA SER A 46 3.88 -10.10 -10.03
C SER A 46 4.10 -11.25 -9.04
N ILE A 47 3.04 -11.83 -8.49
CA ILE A 47 3.19 -12.98 -7.58
C ILE A 47 4.06 -14.07 -8.26
N LEU A 48 4.07 -14.12 -9.59
CA LEU A 48 4.95 -14.94 -10.43
C LEU A 48 6.45 -14.67 -10.25
N GLU A 49 6.85 -13.43 -9.95
CA GLU A 49 8.22 -12.99 -9.70
C GLU A 49 8.62 -13.03 -8.21
N SER A 50 7.69 -13.39 -7.31
CA SER A 50 7.99 -13.51 -5.89
C SER A 50 8.88 -14.72 -5.58
N SER A 51 9.85 -14.56 -4.69
CA SER A 51 10.71 -15.64 -4.19
C SER A 51 9.93 -16.72 -3.42
N PHE A 52 8.69 -16.44 -3.00
CA PHE A 52 7.77 -17.41 -2.40
C PHE A 52 7.42 -18.57 -3.34
N ARG A 53 7.34 -18.33 -4.67
CA ARG A 53 7.18 -19.38 -5.68
C ARG A 53 8.36 -20.35 -5.73
N GLY A 54 9.57 -19.85 -5.44
CA GLY A 54 10.81 -20.64 -5.54
C GLY A 54 10.83 -21.88 -4.66
N MET A 55 10.26 -21.81 -3.45
CA MET A 55 10.24 -22.93 -2.50
C MET A 55 9.43 -24.15 -2.96
N TRP A 56 8.47 -23.94 -3.88
CA TRP A 56 7.55 -24.97 -4.35
C TRP A 56 7.71 -25.27 -5.85
N LYS A 57 8.64 -24.60 -6.53
CA LYS A 57 8.87 -24.71 -7.97
C LYS A 57 9.26 -26.12 -8.38
N ASP A 58 10.07 -26.78 -7.57
CA ASP A 58 10.63 -28.11 -7.89
C ASP A 58 9.76 -29.25 -7.37
N ARG A 59 8.60 -28.94 -6.78
CA ARG A 59 7.67 -29.93 -6.25
C ARG A 59 6.64 -30.35 -7.30
N GLU A 60 6.82 -31.53 -7.85
CA GLU A 60 5.90 -32.12 -8.83
C GLU A 60 4.50 -32.36 -8.26
N ASP A 61 4.39 -32.68 -6.97
CA ASP A 61 3.11 -32.90 -6.30
C ASP A 61 2.30 -31.60 -6.10
N MET A 62 2.93 -30.44 -6.25
CA MET A 62 2.31 -29.12 -6.11
C MET A 62 1.89 -28.49 -7.45
N GLN A 63 2.02 -29.23 -8.57
CA GLN A 63 1.53 -28.80 -9.90
C GLN A 63 0.01 -28.64 -9.91
N ASP A 64 -0.71 -29.47 -9.16
CA ASP A 64 -2.12 -29.29 -8.81
C ASP A 64 -2.25 -29.14 -7.30
N SER A 65 -2.11 -27.90 -6.83
CA SER A 65 -2.21 -27.56 -5.41
C SER A 65 -3.57 -27.93 -4.81
N THR A 66 -4.65 -27.94 -5.61
CA THR A 66 -5.98 -28.29 -5.13
C THR A 66 -6.09 -29.78 -4.85
N LYS A 67 -5.55 -30.62 -5.74
CA LYS A 67 -5.46 -32.07 -5.54
C LYS A 67 -4.58 -32.39 -4.34
N TRP A 68 -3.40 -31.76 -4.24
CA TRP A 68 -2.47 -31.97 -3.13
C TRP A 68 -3.10 -31.70 -1.75
N VAL A 69 -3.78 -30.55 -1.58
CA VAL A 69 -4.47 -30.23 -0.31
C VAL A 69 -5.58 -31.23 0.00
N ARG A 70 -6.34 -31.67 -1.01
CA ARG A 70 -7.43 -32.64 -0.82
C ARG A 70 -6.90 -34.00 -0.39
N GLU A 71 -5.82 -34.50 -1.01
CA GLU A 71 -5.17 -35.75 -0.65
C GLU A 71 -4.57 -35.68 0.75
N LEU A 72 -3.88 -34.57 1.07
CA LEU A 72 -3.34 -34.33 2.40
C LEU A 72 -4.45 -34.36 3.46
N ARG A 73 -5.57 -33.69 3.22
CA ARG A 73 -6.72 -33.69 4.14
C ARG A 73 -7.27 -35.10 4.35
N LYS A 74 -7.45 -35.88 3.29
CA LYS A 74 -7.89 -37.29 3.42
C LYS A 74 -6.90 -38.12 4.22
N SER A 75 -5.60 -38.00 3.94
CA SER A 75 -4.57 -38.79 4.64
C SER A 75 -4.43 -38.47 6.13
N ARG A 76 -4.84 -37.27 6.57
CA ARG A 76 -4.64 -36.77 7.94
C ARG A 76 -5.91 -36.72 8.78
N PHE A 77 -7.07 -36.64 8.14
CA PHE A 77 -8.36 -36.46 8.80
C PHE A 77 -9.38 -37.54 8.43
N SER A 78 -8.93 -38.68 7.91
CA SER A 78 -9.76 -39.88 7.84
C SER A 78 -9.69 -40.63 9.17
N ASP A 79 -10.53 -40.20 10.11
CA ASP A 79 -11.12 -41.06 11.14
C ASP A 79 -12.57 -41.39 10.73
#